data_AF-A0AAV2LSA5-F1
#
_entry.id   AF-A0AAV2LSA5-F1
#
_cell.length_a   1.000
_cell.length_b   1.000
_cell.length_c   1.000
_cell.angle_alpha   90.00
_cell.angle_beta   90.00
_cell.angle_gamma   90.00
#
_symmetry.space_group_name_H-M   'P 1'
#
loop_
_entity.id
_entity.type
_entity.pdbx_description
1 polymer ?
#
loop_
_entity_poly.entity_id
_entity_poly.type
_entity_poly.pdbx_seq_one_letter_code
_entity_poly.pdbx_strand_id
1 'polypeptide(L)'
;MVPRTRPDPPGFGPCFHTLYHSEVEDPWAGGRTVGRWKTRGQVEDPWAGGRTVGRWKTRGQVEDPWAGGRPVGRWETHEQVEDPWAGGRPMNRWKTRGQVKDPWAGGRLVGRWKTRGQVEDPWAGERPVGRWENRGQVGDPWAGGRPMSRWKTRGQVKDPWAGGRTVGRWETRGQVEEPWAGGRPMGRWETHEQVEDPWAGGRPMNRWKTRGQVKDPWAGGRTVGRWETRGQVGDP
;
A
#
# COMPACT_ATOMS: atom_id res chain seq x y z
N MET A 1 -8.52 -34.82 14.45
CA MET A 1 -9.84 -35.02 13.80
C MET A 1 -10.55 -33.68 13.78
N VAL A 2 -10.78 -33.16 12.57
CA VAL A 2 -11.31 -31.82 12.28
C VAL A 2 -12.83 -31.86 12.38
N PRO A 3 -13.52 -30.89 12.99
CA PRO A 3 -14.86 -30.55 12.54
C PRO A 3 -14.73 -29.52 11.41
N ARG A 4 -14.89 -29.99 10.18
CA ARG A 4 -15.18 -29.11 9.04
C ARG A 4 -16.59 -28.56 9.26
N THR A 5 -16.70 -27.27 9.46
CA THR A 5 -17.98 -26.58 9.28
C THR A 5 -17.80 -25.50 8.22
N ARG A 6 -18.12 -25.86 6.98
CA ARG A 6 -18.63 -24.88 6.01
C ARG A 6 -20.02 -24.46 6.48
N PRO A 7 -20.34 -23.17 6.67
CA PRO A 7 -21.71 -22.75 6.77
C PRO A 7 -22.23 -22.35 5.39
N ASP A 8 -23.19 -23.11 4.87
CA ASP A 8 -24.08 -22.63 3.79
C ASP A 8 -25.09 -21.60 4.36
N PRO A 9 -25.60 -20.67 3.55
CA PRO A 9 -26.12 -19.39 4.03
C PRO A 9 -27.62 -19.44 4.35
N PRO A 10 -28.09 -18.61 5.31
CA PRO A 10 -29.44 -18.08 5.21
C PRO A 10 -29.49 -16.56 5.40
N GLY A 11 -30.28 -15.90 4.54
CA GLY A 11 -31.19 -14.82 4.95
C GLY A 11 -30.63 -13.39 5.07
N PHE A 12 -31.32 -12.48 4.40
CA PHE A 12 -31.18 -11.02 4.47
C PHE A 12 -31.44 -10.44 5.88
N GLY A 13 -30.55 -9.59 6.43
CA GLY A 13 -30.83 -8.74 7.63
C GLY A 13 -29.57 -8.17 8.33
N PRO A 14 -29.61 -6.98 8.99
CA PRO A 14 -28.45 -6.09 9.16
C PRO A 14 -27.58 -6.28 10.43
N CYS A 15 -26.31 -5.87 10.34
CA CYS A 15 -25.38 -5.52 11.44
C CYS A 15 -25.00 -6.63 12.44
N PHE A 16 -24.11 -7.54 12.04
CA PHE A 16 -23.39 -8.37 13.02
C PHE A 16 -22.22 -7.59 13.63
N HIS A 17 -22.29 -7.34 14.94
CA HIS A 17 -21.14 -6.93 15.74
C HIS A 17 -20.44 -8.17 16.30
N THR A 18 -19.68 -8.87 15.46
CA THR A 18 -18.98 -10.07 15.95
C THR A 18 -17.70 -9.64 16.65
N LEU A 19 -17.66 -9.90 17.96
CA LEU A 19 -16.49 -9.78 18.82
C LEU A 19 -15.87 -11.17 18.95
N TYR A 20 -14.68 -11.34 18.40
CA TYR A 20 -13.91 -12.58 18.55
C TYR A 20 -12.82 -12.40 19.62
N HIS A 21 -12.63 -13.43 20.43
CA HIS A 21 -11.62 -13.49 21.48
C HIS A 21 -10.71 -14.69 21.18
N SER A 22 -9.42 -14.42 20.93
CA SER A 22 -8.30 -15.32 20.58
C SER A 22 -7.95 -15.41 19.09
N GLU A 23 -8.61 -16.23 18.28
CA GLU A 23 -8.18 -16.56 16.91
C GLU A 23 -9.40 -16.67 15.99
N VAL A 24 -9.28 -16.20 14.74
CA VAL A 24 -10.34 -16.27 13.73
C VAL A 24 -9.74 -16.68 12.40
N GLU A 25 -10.08 -17.88 11.95
CA GLU A 25 -9.72 -18.40 10.64
C GLU A 25 -10.83 -18.09 9.62
N ASP A 26 -10.43 -17.72 8.40
CA ASP A 26 -11.30 -17.56 7.22
C ASP A 26 -12.58 -16.71 7.41
N PRO A 27 -12.59 -15.56 8.11
CA PRO A 27 -13.82 -14.80 8.27
C PRO A 27 -14.23 -14.16 6.93
N TRP A 28 -15.40 -14.55 6.43
CA TRP A 28 -15.89 -14.19 5.11
C TRP A 28 -17.05 -13.18 5.14
N ALA A 29 -16.97 -12.15 4.30
CA ALA A 29 -18.05 -11.19 4.06
C ALA A 29 -18.33 -11.00 2.55
N GLY A 30 -19.27 -11.78 2.02
CA GLY A 30 -19.69 -11.76 0.61
C GLY A 30 -21.13 -11.33 0.36
N GLY A 31 -21.56 -11.38 -0.91
CA GLY A 31 -22.95 -11.10 -1.30
C GLY A 31 -23.35 -9.63 -1.14
N ARG A 32 -24.53 -9.38 -0.55
CA ARG A 32 -24.98 -8.03 -0.15
C ARG A 32 -24.98 -7.94 1.37
N THR A 33 -23.82 -7.62 1.95
CA THR A 33 -23.64 -7.62 3.40
C THR A 33 -23.22 -6.25 3.93
N VAL A 34 -23.64 -5.94 5.15
CA VAL A 34 -23.20 -4.78 5.92
C VAL A 34 -22.82 -5.26 7.31
N GLY A 35 -21.57 -5.03 7.73
CA GLY A 35 -21.07 -5.62 8.97
C GLY A 35 -19.96 -4.84 9.66
N ARG A 36 -19.77 -5.13 10.95
CA ARG A 36 -18.69 -4.58 11.76
C ARG A 36 -18.08 -5.64 12.66
N TRP A 37 -16.83 -5.96 12.41
CA TRP A 37 -16.10 -6.98 13.12
C TRP A 37 -15.03 -6.37 14.01
N LYS A 38 -14.89 -6.95 15.20
CA LYS A 38 -13.84 -6.61 16.14
C LYS A 38 -13.17 -7.90 16.60
N THR A 39 -11.87 -7.99 16.42
CA THR A 39 -11.10 -9.16 16.88
C THR A 39 -9.99 -8.71 17.81
N ARG A 40 -9.73 -9.53 18.83
CA ARG A 40 -8.53 -9.44 19.65
C ARG A 40 -7.77 -10.76 19.55
N GLY A 41 -6.53 -10.67 19.07
CA GLY A 41 -5.68 -11.81 18.73
C GLY A 41 -5.51 -11.95 17.21
N GLN A 42 -5.29 -13.16 16.71
CA GLN A 42 -4.92 -13.41 15.32
C GLN A 42 -6.15 -13.56 14.42
N VAL A 43 -6.03 -13.12 13.16
CA VAL A 43 -7.03 -13.31 12.11
C VAL A 43 -6.31 -13.79 10.86
N GLU A 44 -6.66 -14.97 10.39
CA GLU A 44 -6.07 -15.58 9.19
C GLU A 44 -7.09 -15.53 8.04
N ASP A 45 -6.63 -15.21 6.84
CA ASP A 45 -7.39 -15.22 5.58
C ASP A 45 -8.74 -14.48 5.58
N PRO A 46 -8.88 -13.27 6.18
CA PRO A 46 -10.16 -12.58 6.19
C PRO A 46 -10.52 -12.06 4.80
N TRP A 47 -11.70 -12.43 4.31
CA TRP A 47 -12.13 -12.14 2.94
C TRP A 47 -13.32 -11.17 2.89
N ALA A 48 -13.19 -10.13 2.08
CA ALA A 48 -14.30 -9.22 1.76
C ALA A 48 -14.54 -9.13 0.25
N GLY A 49 -15.75 -9.45 -0.19
CA GLY A 49 -16.09 -9.32 -1.60
C GLY A 49 -17.57 -9.24 -1.92
N GLY A 50 -17.94 -9.24 -3.20
CA GLY A 50 -19.32 -8.91 -3.61
C GLY A 50 -19.66 -7.42 -3.40
N ARG A 51 -20.91 -7.11 -3.02
CA ARG A 51 -21.38 -5.75 -2.67
C ARG A 51 -21.43 -5.58 -1.15
N THR A 52 -20.27 -5.72 -0.52
CA THR A 52 -20.12 -5.64 0.95
C THR A 52 -19.79 -4.23 1.40
N VAL A 53 -20.36 -3.79 2.52
CA VAL A 53 -19.93 -2.57 3.23
C VAL A 53 -19.48 -2.96 4.63
N GLY A 54 -18.19 -2.82 4.91
CA GLY A 54 -17.59 -3.45 6.09
C GLY A 54 -16.65 -2.57 6.89
N ARG A 55 -16.62 -2.78 8.22
CA ARG A 55 -15.56 -2.26 9.08
C ARG A 55 -14.92 -3.36 9.93
N TRP A 56 -13.65 -3.61 9.70
CA TRP A 56 -12.82 -4.54 10.45
C TRP A 56 -11.93 -3.77 11.43
N LYS A 57 -11.88 -4.23 12.68
CA LYS A 57 -10.96 -3.70 13.68
C LYS A 57 -10.29 -4.86 14.42
N THR A 58 -8.99 -5.03 14.21
CA THR A 58 -8.19 -6.06 14.86
C THR A 58 -7.18 -5.42 15.80
N ARG A 59 -7.05 -5.99 17.00
CA ARG A 59 -5.92 -5.76 17.90
C ARG A 59 -5.16 -7.09 18.01
N GLY A 60 -4.06 -7.19 17.30
CA GLY A 60 -3.38 -8.44 17.03
C GLY A 60 -2.89 -8.49 15.58
N GLN A 61 -2.55 -9.68 15.12
CA GLN A 61 -2.05 -9.93 13.77
C GLN A 61 -3.21 -10.20 12.80
N VAL A 62 -3.02 -9.82 11.54
CA VAL A 62 -3.91 -10.17 10.43
C VAL A 62 -3.05 -10.71 9.29
N GLU A 63 -3.28 -11.94 8.90
CA GLU A 63 -2.52 -12.64 7.86
C GLU A 63 -3.43 -12.81 6.63
N ASP A 64 -2.87 -12.60 5.44
CA ASP A 64 -3.52 -12.77 4.14
C ASP A 64 -4.92 -12.11 3.95
N PRO A 65 -5.17 -10.86 4.41
CA PRO A 65 -6.49 -10.27 4.27
C PRO A 65 -6.77 -9.89 2.82
N TRP A 66 -7.87 -10.42 2.27
CA TRP A 66 -8.23 -10.27 0.87
C TRP A 66 -9.46 -9.40 0.66
N ALA A 67 -9.38 -8.46 -0.29
CA ALA A 67 -10.53 -7.69 -0.73
C ALA A 67 -10.69 -7.66 -2.25
N GLY A 68 -11.79 -8.22 -2.75
CA GLY A 68 -12.07 -8.34 -4.18
C GLY A 68 -13.53 -8.15 -4.56
N GLY A 69 -13.86 -8.01 -5.84
CA GLY A 69 -15.22 -7.69 -6.26
C GLY A 69 -15.55 -6.19 -6.16
N ARG A 70 -16.62 -5.78 -5.46
CA ARG A 70 -17.03 -4.37 -5.26
C ARG A 70 -17.28 -3.98 -3.79
N PRO A 71 -16.45 -4.41 -2.81
CA PRO A 71 -16.67 -4.06 -1.42
C PRO A 71 -16.25 -2.61 -1.16
N VAL A 72 -16.88 -2.00 -0.15
CA VAL A 72 -16.49 -0.73 0.44
C VAL A 72 -16.08 -1.02 1.89
N GLY A 73 -14.78 -1.07 2.12
CA GLY A 73 -14.22 -1.59 3.36
C GLY A 73 -13.38 -0.58 4.14
N ARG A 74 -13.41 -0.67 5.47
CA ARG A 74 -12.41 -0.05 6.34
C ARG A 74 -11.77 -1.09 7.24
N TRP A 75 -10.46 -1.19 7.17
CA TRP A 75 -9.64 -2.06 7.99
C TRP A 75 -8.82 -1.22 8.98
N GLU A 76 -8.84 -1.61 10.25
CA GLU A 76 -8.04 -1.01 11.31
C GLU A 76 -7.31 -2.10 12.08
N THR A 77 -5.99 -2.16 11.95
CA THR A 77 -5.18 -3.14 12.66
C THR A 77 -4.19 -2.44 13.60
N HIS A 78 -3.99 -3.02 14.77
CA HIS A 78 -3.01 -2.61 15.75
C HIS A 78 -2.11 -3.82 16.01
N GLU A 79 -0.82 -3.70 15.71
CA GLU A 79 0.25 -4.74 15.66
C GLU A 79 0.76 -5.08 14.26
N GLN A 80 0.26 -6.12 13.57
CA GLN A 80 0.84 -6.54 12.28
C GLN A 80 -0.22 -6.87 11.25
N VAL A 81 0.11 -6.65 9.98
CA VAL A 81 -0.66 -7.12 8.82
C VAL A 81 0.33 -7.73 7.83
N GLU A 82 0.14 -8.99 7.45
CA GLU A 82 0.99 -9.70 6.50
C GLU A 82 0.18 -9.99 5.23
N ASP A 83 0.81 -9.86 4.07
CA ASP A 83 0.26 -10.15 2.74
C ASP A 83 -1.14 -9.59 2.41
N PRO A 84 -1.48 -8.33 2.74
CA PRO A 84 -2.82 -7.85 2.48
C PRO A 84 -3.04 -7.57 0.99
N TRP A 85 -4.05 -8.22 0.42
CA TRP A 85 -4.36 -8.15 -1.01
C TRP A 85 -5.63 -7.36 -1.30
N ALA A 86 -5.57 -6.44 -2.25
CA ALA A 86 -6.74 -5.75 -2.76
C ALA A 86 -6.76 -5.66 -4.29
N GLY A 87 -7.78 -6.27 -4.92
CA GLY A 87 -7.95 -6.34 -6.37
C GLY A 87 -9.40 -6.28 -6.82
N GLY A 88 -9.68 -6.27 -8.13
CA GLY A 88 -11.05 -6.10 -8.64
C GLY A 88 -11.53 -4.65 -8.73
N ARG A 89 -12.68 -4.29 -8.14
CA ARG A 89 -13.20 -2.90 -8.03
C ARG A 89 -13.57 -2.45 -6.60
N PRO A 90 -12.80 -2.79 -5.55
CA PRO A 90 -13.06 -2.37 -4.19
C PRO A 90 -12.78 -0.88 -3.97
N MET A 91 -13.38 -0.34 -2.91
CA MET A 91 -13.06 0.97 -2.35
C MET A 91 -12.66 0.81 -0.88
N ASN A 92 -11.36 0.73 -0.61
CA ASN A 92 -10.85 0.31 0.69
C ASN A 92 -10.03 1.39 1.40
N ARG A 93 -10.19 1.44 2.73
CA ARG A 93 -9.33 2.24 3.61
C ARG A 93 -8.67 1.34 4.65
N TRP A 94 -7.36 1.24 4.59
CA TRP A 94 -6.55 0.52 5.55
C TRP A 94 -5.87 1.49 6.51
N LYS A 95 -5.88 1.15 7.79
CA LYS A 95 -5.20 1.88 8.85
C LYS A 95 -4.46 0.90 9.74
N THR A 96 -3.13 0.94 9.72
CA THR A 96 -2.31 0.07 10.55
C THR A 96 -1.48 0.91 11.51
N ARG A 97 -1.39 0.48 12.76
CA ARG A 97 -0.39 0.97 13.72
C ARG A 97 0.48 -0.23 14.11
N GLY A 98 1.70 -0.25 13.59
CA GLY A 98 2.63 -1.36 13.65
C GLY A 98 3.18 -1.68 12.26
N GLN A 99 3.38 -2.96 11.93
CA GLN A 99 4.02 -3.39 10.68
C GLN A 99 3.00 -3.80 9.62
N VAL A 100 3.34 -3.59 8.36
CA VAL A 100 2.64 -4.14 7.21
C VAL A 100 3.69 -4.75 6.30
N LYS A 101 3.57 -6.03 5.96
CA LYS A 101 4.47 -6.71 5.02
C LYS A 101 3.73 -7.06 3.74
N ASP A 102 4.42 -6.97 2.62
CA ASP A 102 3.98 -7.40 1.29
C ASP A 102 2.56 -6.92 0.86
N PRO A 103 2.14 -5.67 1.12
CA PRO A 103 0.79 -5.26 0.77
C PRO A 103 0.64 -5.08 -0.74
N TRP A 104 -0.34 -5.77 -1.31
CA TRP A 104 -0.58 -5.80 -2.75
C TRP A 104 -1.84 -5.03 -3.14
N ALA A 105 -1.69 -4.14 -4.13
CA ALA A 105 -2.78 -3.37 -4.72
C ALA A 105 -2.83 -3.55 -6.24
N GLY A 106 -3.94 -4.10 -6.75
CA GLY A 106 -4.16 -4.30 -8.17
C GLY A 106 -5.61 -4.14 -8.60
N GLY A 107 -5.94 -4.56 -9.82
CA GLY A 107 -7.25 -4.35 -10.42
C GLY A 107 -7.55 -2.88 -10.68
N ARG A 108 -8.85 -2.55 -10.69
CA ARG A 108 -9.40 -1.17 -10.70
C ARG A 108 -9.82 -0.77 -9.28
N LEU A 109 -8.99 -1.10 -8.30
CA LEU A 109 -9.13 -0.70 -6.90
C LEU A 109 -9.04 0.82 -6.76
N VAL A 110 -9.80 1.36 -5.80
CA VAL A 110 -9.55 2.69 -5.21
C VAL A 110 -9.19 2.51 -3.74
N GLY A 111 -7.92 2.73 -3.39
CA GLY A 111 -7.36 2.39 -2.08
C GLY A 111 -6.76 3.57 -1.33
N ARG A 112 -6.91 3.58 -0.01
CA ARG A 112 -6.14 4.46 0.89
C ARG A 112 -5.53 3.68 2.03
N TRP A 113 -4.21 3.66 2.07
CA TRP A 113 -3.40 3.05 3.12
C TRP A 113 -2.84 4.12 4.04
N LYS A 114 -2.95 3.90 5.36
CA LYS A 114 -2.33 4.76 6.36
C LYS A 114 -1.64 3.90 7.41
N THR A 115 -0.32 3.97 7.45
CA THR A 115 0.49 3.19 8.39
C THR A 115 1.24 4.12 9.34
N ARG A 116 1.28 3.74 10.61
CA ARG A 116 2.22 4.30 11.60
C ARG A 116 3.10 3.15 12.10
N GLY A 117 4.32 3.09 11.60
CA GLY A 117 5.25 1.97 11.75
C GLY A 117 5.87 1.61 10.39
N GLN A 118 6.25 0.36 10.20
CA GLN A 118 6.95 -0.09 8.99
C GLN A 118 5.99 -0.58 7.91
N VAL A 119 6.38 -0.36 6.66
CA VAL A 119 5.78 -1.03 5.50
C VAL A 119 6.93 -1.64 4.71
N GLU A 120 6.90 -2.94 4.52
CA GLU A 120 7.90 -3.71 3.75
C GLU A 120 7.25 -4.18 2.45
N ASP A 121 8.00 -4.12 1.35
CA ASP A 121 7.65 -4.64 0.02
C ASP A 121 6.25 -4.30 -0.53
N PRO A 122 5.76 -3.04 -0.44
CA PRO A 122 4.42 -2.75 -0.91
C PRO A 122 4.37 -2.68 -2.44
N TRP A 123 3.42 -3.40 -3.02
CA TRP A 123 3.29 -3.54 -4.47
C TRP A 123 2.02 -2.90 -5.02
N ALA A 124 2.16 -2.10 -6.08
CA ALA A 124 1.05 -1.56 -6.84
C ALA A 124 1.19 -1.88 -8.33
N GLY A 125 0.27 -2.68 -8.87
CA GLY A 125 0.29 -3.13 -10.26
C GLY A 125 -1.05 -3.07 -10.97
N GLU A 126 -1.12 -3.37 -12.26
CA GLU A 126 -2.35 -3.27 -13.07
C GLU A 126 -2.92 -1.84 -13.24
N ARG A 127 -4.07 -1.49 -12.63
CA ARG A 127 -4.76 -0.18 -12.78
C ARG A 127 -5.35 0.43 -11.48
N PRO A 128 -4.74 0.26 -10.29
CA PRO A 128 -5.29 0.78 -9.05
C PRO A 128 -5.08 2.29 -9.00
N VAL A 129 -5.95 2.94 -8.25
CA VAL A 129 -5.79 4.33 -7.82
C VAL A 129 -5.57 4.32 -6.32
N GLY A 130 -4.34 4.59 -5.90
CA GLY A 130 -3.88 4.36 -4.53
C GLY A 130 -3.35 5.63 -3.86
N ARG A 131 -3.60 5.76 -2.55
CA ARG A 131 -2.93 6.74 -1.71
C ARG A 131 -2.32 6.05 -0.49
N TRP A 132 -1.01 6.20 -0.32
CA TRP A 132 -0.24 5.66 0.79
C TRP A 132 0.22 6.81 1.68
N GLU A 133 -0.04 6.70 2.98
CA GLU A 133 0.43 7.61 4.02
C GLU A 133 1.18 6.82 5.08
N ASN A 134 2.51 6.93 5.12
CA ASN A 134 3.33 6.27 6.13
C ASN A 134 3.94 7.31 7.09
N ARG A 135 3.93 7.01 8.39
CA ARG A 135 4.82 7.63 9.38
C ARG A 135 5.69 6.53 10.02
N GLY A 136 6.96 6.46 9.62
CA GLY A 136 7.85 5.33 9.85
C GLY A 136 8.74 5.10 8.63
N GLN A 137 9.17 3.85 8.41
CA GLN A 137 9.97 3.47 7.26
C GLN A 137 9.11 2.74 6.22
N VAL A 138 9.50 2.86 4.95
CA VAL A 138 8.97 2.10 3.83
C VAL A 138 10.16 1.47 3.12
N GLY A 139 10.25 0.14 3.10
CA GLY A 139 11.24 -0.62 2.32
C GLY A 139 10.65 -1.08 1.00
N ASP A 140 11.47 -1.08 -0.05
CA ASP A 140 11.24 -1.74 -1.34
C ASP A 140 9.87 -1.49 -2.01
N PRO A 141 9.30 -0.27 -2.00
CA PRO A 141 7.99 -0.06 -2.56
C PRO A 141 8.02 -0.10 -4.10
N TRP A 142 7.21 -0.98 -4.69
CA TRP A 142 7.19 -1.24 -6.12
C TRP A 142 5.90 -0.75 -6.79
N ALA A 143 6.04 -0.02 -7.88
CA ALA A 143 4.93 0.35 -8.75
C ALA A 143 5.21 -0.04 -10.21
N GLY A 144 4.37 -0.90 -10.79
CA GLY A 144 4.49 -1.35 -12.18
C GLY A 144 3.14 -1.46 -12.87
N GLY A 145 3.09 -1.78 -14.17
CA GLY A 145 1.80 -1.79 -14.91
C GLY A 145 1.29 -0.38 -15.24
N ARG A 146 0.05 -0.03 -14.84
CA ARG A 146 -0.61 1.29 -15.05
C ARG A 146 -1.31 1.87 -13.79
N PRO A 147 -0.75 1.76 -12.57
CA PRO A 147 -1.33 2.35 -11.37
C PRO A 147 -1.19 3.87 -11.39
N MET A 148 -2.07 4.52 -10.63
CA MET A 148 -1.96 5.91 -10.26
C MET A 148 -1.83 6.01 -8.75
N SER A 149 -0.62 6.29 -8.27
CA SER A 149 -0.29 6.21 -6.85
C SER A 149 0.22 7.54 -6.29
N ARG A 150 -0.23 7.88 -5.08
CA ARG A 150 0.35 8.97 -4.28
C ARG A 150 0.90 8.42 -2.98
N TRP A 151 2.21 8.54 -2.81
CA TRP A 151 2.95 8.17 -1.61
C TRP A 151 3.27 9.42 -0.80
N LYS A 152 3.01 9.35 0.50
CA LYS A 152 3.41 10.36 1.48
C LYS A 152 4.08 9.67 2.65
N THR A 153 5.35 9.93 2.86
CA THR A 153 6.12 9.32 3.94
C THR A 153 6.70 10.41 4.85
N ARG A 154 6.57 10.22 6.17
CA ARG A 154 7.34 10.96 7.16
C ARG A 154 8.26 9.97 7.87
N GLY A 155 9.53 9.99 7.50
CA GLY A 155 10.54 8.99 7.84
C GLY A 155 11.32 8.58 6.59
N GLN A 156 11.79 7.34 6.54
CA GLN A 156 12.68 6.87 5.47
C GLN A 156 11.92 6.08 4.40
N VAL A 157 12.37 6.18 3.16
CA VAL A 157 11.96 5.30 2.06
C VAL A 157 13.24 4.70 1.48
N LYS A 158 13.33 3.38 1.40
CA LYS A 158 14.45 2.66 0.81
C LYS A 158 14.02 1.96 -0.45
N ASP A 159 14.88 1.93 -1.46
CA ASP A 159 14.74 1.16 -2.69
C ASP A 159 13.41 1.34 -3.45
N PRO A 160 12.82 2.55 -3.54
CA PRO A 160 11.53 2.68 -4.18
C PRO A 160 11.65 2.56 -5.70
N TRP A 161 10.86 1.66 -6.28
CA TRP A 161 10.90 1.31 -7.69
C TRP A 161 9.63 1.76 -8.44
N ALA A 162 9.82 2.45 -9.57
CA ALA A 162 8.74 2.82 -10.47
C ALA A 162 9.02 2.39 -11.92
N GLY A 163 8.18 1.49 -12.43
CA GLY A 163 8.28 0.93 -13.77
C GLY A 163 7.03 1.09 -14.64
N GLY A 164 6.99 0.42 -15.79
CA GLY A 164 5.79 0.34 -16.62
C GLY A 164 5.28 1.70 -17.15
N ARG A 165 3.95 1.86 -17.26
CA ARG A 165 3.27 3.13 -17.58
C ARG A 165 2.56 3.67 -16.34
N THR A 166 3.29 3.71 -15.23
CA THR A 166 2.79 4.19 -13.94
C THR A 166 2.71 5.71 -13.91
N VAL A 167 1.80 6.25 -13.10
CA VAL A 167 1.76 7.67 -12.74
C VAL A 167 1.88 7.80 -11.23
N GLY A 168 2.97 8.39 -10.76
CA GLY A 168 3.35 8.41 -9.34
C GLY A 168 3.62 9.80 -8.81
N ARG A 169 3.18 10.08 -7.58
CA ARG A 169 3.70 11.20 -6.78
C ARG A 169 4.22 10.68 -5.46
N TRP A 170 5.47 11.01 -5.14
CA TRP A 170 6.16 10.70 -3.91
C TRP A 170 6.44 12.01 -3.16
N GLU A 171 5.99 12.09 -1.92
CA GLU A 171 6.28 13.19 -0.99
C GLU A 171 6.91 12.58 0.26
N THR A 172 8.22 12.79 0.46
CA THR A 172 8.96 12.28 1.61
C THR A 172 9.46 13.44 2.46
N ARG A 173 9.17 13.40 3.76
CA ARG A 173 9.83 14.22 4.78
C ARG A 173 10.72 13.30 5.60
N GLY A 174 11.99 13.27 5.22
CA GLY A 174 13.00 12.32 5.65
C GLY A 174 13.90 11.94 4.47
N GLN A 175 14.48 10.75 4.53
CA GLN A 175 15.45 10.28 3.54
C GLN A 175 14.77 9.39 2.48
N VAL A 176 15.28 9.45 1.27
CA VAL A 176 15.00 8.50 0.19
C VAL A 176 16.33 7.91 -0.25
N GLU A 177 16.50 6.61 -0.09
CA GLU A 177 17.72 5.87 -0.48
C GLU A 177 17.41 5.04 -1.72
N GLU A 178 18.34 5.01 -2.67
CA GLU A 178 18.35 4.15 -3.87
C GLU A 178 17.05 4.17 -4.72
N PRO A 179 16.42 5.32 -4.99
CA PRO A 179 15.18 5.30 -5.76
C PRO A 179 15.43 5.02 -7.24
N TRP A 180 14.66 4.08 -7.79
CA TRP A 180 14.81 3.61 -9.17
C TRP A 180 13.58 3.92 -10.03
N ALA A 181 13.81 4.47 -11.22
CA ALA A 181 12.76 4.64 -12.21
C ALA A 181 13.16 4.10 -13.59
N GLY A 182 12.41 3.11 -14.09
CA GLY A 182 12.66 2.43 -15.36
C GLY A 182 11.43 2.33 -16.26
N GLY A 183 11.57 2.05 -17.55
CA GLY A 183 10.41 1.90 -18.44
C GLY A 183 9.82 3.24 -18.91
N ARG A 184 8.51 3.50 -18.68
CA ARG A 184 7.82 4.75 -19.07
C ARG A 184 6.97 5.37 -17.92
N PRO A 185 7.47 5.45 -16.67
CA PRO A 185 6.75 6.04 -15.57
C PRO A 185 6.69 7.55 -15.74
N MET A 186 5.62 8.16 -15.23
CA MET A 186 5.52 9.60 -15.06
C MET A 186 5.49 9.89 -13.57
N GLY A 187 6.63 10.35 -13.04
CA GLY A 187 6.87 10.48 -11.61
C GLY A 187 7.08 11.92 -11.16
N ARG A 188 6.60 12.25 -9.96
CA ARG A 188 6.97 13.46 -9.25
C ARG A 188 7.46 13.12 -7.85
N TRP A 189 8.69 13.49 -7.55
CA TRP A 189 9.34 13.25 -6.27
C TRP A 189 9.58 14.58 -5.57
N GLU A 190 9.14 14.67 -4.33
CA GLU A 190 9.40 15.79 -3.42
C GLU A 190 10.00 15.25 -2.13
N THR A 191 11.27 15.52 -1.89
CA THR A 191 11.98 15.08 -0.70
C THR A 191 12.46 16.27 0.12
N HIS A 192 12.26 16.19 1.43
CA HIS A 192 12.81 17.12 2.41
C HIS A 192 13.77 16.36 3.31
N GLU A 193 15.05 16.75 3.31
CA GLU A 193 16.23 16.14 3.96
C GLU A 193 17.25 15.56 2.98
N GLN A 194 17.15 14.31 2.55
CA GLN A 194 18.19 13.70 1.69
C GLN A 194 17.63 12.74 0.65
N VAL A 195 18.26 12.70 -0.52
CA VAL A 195 18.12 11.66 -1.54
C VAL A 195 19.50 11.10 -1.83
N GLU A 196 19.66 9.78 -1.73
CA GLU A 196 20.93 9.09 -1.97
C GLU A 196 20.75 8.11 -3.13
N ASP A 197 21.75 8.03 -4.01
CA ASP A 197 21.85 7.10 -5.14
C ASP A 197 20.60 7.02 -6.07
N PRO A 198 20.00 8.15 -6.49
CA PRO A 198 18.81 8.06 -7.33
C PRO A 198 19.15 7.67 -8.77
N TRP A 199 18.45 6.65 -9.28
CA TRP A 199 18.67 6.08 -10.61
C TRP A 199 17.45 6.26 -11.52
N ALA A 200 17.70 6.72 -12.76
CA ALA A 200 16.67 6.76 -13.79
C ALA A 200 17.16 6.20 -15.13
N GLY A 201 16.46 5.20 -15.67
CA GLY A 201 16.80 4.52 -16.92
C GLY A 201 15.61 4.29 -17.86
N GLY A 202 15.85 4.11 -19.15
CA GLY A 202 14.77 3.82 -20.12
C GLY A 202 14.13 5.07 -20.73
N ARG A 203 12.82 5.30 -20.51
CA ARG A 203 12.05 6.47 -20.96
C ARG A 203 11.14 7.10 -19.88
N PRO A 204 11.60 7.27 -18.63
CA PRO A 204 10.80 7.89 -17.59
C PRO A 204 10.69 9.40 -17.82
N MET A 205 9.58 9.96 -17.35
CA MET A 205 9.36 11.41 -17.29
C MET A 205 9.22 11.83 -15.82
N ASN A 206 10.32 12.24 -15.21
CA ASN A 206 10.39 12.45 -13.76
C ASN A 206 10.71 13.91 -13.40
N ARG A 207 10.02 14.43 -12.38
CA ARG A 207 10.37 15.69 -11.74
C ARG A 207 10.80 15.44 -10.30
N TRP A 208 12.05 15.75 -10.00
CA TRP A 208 12.64 15.66 -8.67
C TRP A 208 12.76 17.05 -8.06
N LYS A 209 12.25 17.20 -6.84
CA LYS A 209 12.45 18.39 -6.01
C LYS A 209 12.99 17.96 -4.67
N THR A 210 14.21 18.36 -4.34
CA THR A 210 14.83 18.05 -3.06
C THR A 210 15.14 19.34 -2.31
N ARG A 211 14.68 19.45 -1.06
CA ARG A 211 15.13 20.48 -0.14
C ARG A 211 16.04 19.83 0.89
N GLY A 212 17.34 19.93 0.66
CA GLY A 212 18.37 19.22 1.40
C GLY A 212 19.44 18.68 0.46
N GLN A 213 19.94 17.48 0.69
CA GLN A 213 21.06 16.91 -0.08
C GLN A 213 20.59 15.92 -1.14
N VAL A 214 21.26 15.91 -2.28
CA VAL A 214 21.21 14.81 -3.26
C VAL A 214 22.63 14.28 -3.43
N LYS A 215 22.84 12.98 -3.29
CA LYS A 215 24.15 12.34 -3.49
C LYS A 215 24.05 11.32 -4.62
N ASP A 216 25.12 11.20 -5.40
CA ASP A 216 25.32 10.16 -6.40
C ASP A 216 24.17 9.95 -7.41
N PRO A 217 23.62 11.02 -8.04
CA PRO A 217 22.52 10.88 -8.96
C PRO A 217 22.96 10.31 -10.32
N TRP A 218 22.28 9.26 -10.78
CA TRP A 218 22.49 8.68 -12.10
C TRP A 218 21.25 8.77 -13.01
N ALA A 219 21.47 9.14 -14.27
CA ALA A 219 20.44 9.09 -15.30
C ALA A 219 21.01 8.62 -16.64
N GLY A 220 20.36 7.63 -17.26
CA GLY A 220 20.75 7.08 -18.55
C GLY A 220 19.58 6.68 -19.44
N GLY A 221 19.83 6.49 -20.74
CA GLY A 221 18.77 6.22 -21.72
C GLY A 221 18.04 7.49 -22.19
N ARG A 222 16.80 7.34 -22.66
CA ARG A 222 15.96 8.46 -23.16
C ARG A 222 15.10 9.03 -22.01
N THR A 223 15.74 9.34 -20.90
CA THR A 223 15.11 9.92 -19.71
C THR A 223 14.78 11.39 -19.96
N VAL A 224 13.60 11.82 -19.51
CA VAL A 224 13.23 13.24 -19.46
C VAL A 224 13.05 13.60 -18.00
N GLY A 225 14.12 14.11 -17.40
CA GLY A 225 14.19 14.45 -15.98
C GLY A 225 14.30 15.95 -15.75
N ARG A 226 13.63 16.47 -14.73
CA ARG A 226 13.91 17.80 -14.18
C ARG A 226 14.27 17.67 -12.72
N TRP A 227 15.46 18.15 -12.37
CA TRP A 227 15.98 18.17 -11.00
C TRP A 227 15.98 19.59 -10.47
N GLU A 228 15.40 19.78 -9.29
CA GLU A 228 15.48 21.03 -8.53
C GLU A 228 15.97 20.69 -7.12
N THR A 229 17.22 21.03 -6.81
CA THR A 229 17.78 20.86 -5.46
C THR A 229 17.95 22.23 -4.81
N ARG A 230 17.34 22.41 -3.64
CA ARG A 230 17.61 23.53 -2.73
C ARG A 230 18.41 23.01 -1.55
N GLY A 231 19.72 22.99 -1.72
CA GLY A 231 20.72 22.48 -0.79
C GLY A 231 21.95 22.02 -1.57
N GLN A 232 22.66 21.01 -1.07
CA GLN A 232 23.89 20.52 -1.72
C GLN A 232 23.56 19.39 -2.70
N VAL A 233 24.30 19.33 -3.79
CA VAL A 233 24.35 18.18 -4.69
C VAL A 233 25.78 17.66 -4.59
N GLY A 234 25.95 16.42 -4.12
CA GLY A 234 27.24 15.72 -4.17
C GLY A 234 27.53 15.27 -5.60
N ASP A 235 28.81 15.25 -5.98
CA ASP A 235 29.24 14.71 -7.26
C ASP A 235 28.95 13.19 -7.33
N PRO A 236 28.62 12.65 -8.52
CA PRO A 236 28.42 11.21 -8.76
C PRO A 236 29.72 10.40 -8.88
#